data_AF-K3WNU6-F1
#
_entry.id   AF-K3WNU6-F1
#
_cell.length_a   1.000
_cell.length_b   1.000
_cell.length_c   1.000
_cell.angle_alpha   90.00
_cell.angle_beta   90.00
_cell.angle_gamma   90.00
#
_symmetry.space_group_name_H-M   'P 1'
#
loop_
_entity.id
_entity.type
_entity.pdbx_description
1 polymer ?
#
loop_
_entity_poly.entity_id
_entity_poly.type
_entity_poly.pdbx_seq_one_letter_code
_entity_poly.pdbx_strand_id
1 'polypeptide(L)'
;MNWQPALATSAFRGLHDELVAYFTLFCDVDDLLALSETNSVFYVFSREEPLWMAHCLRRHGGEFTYKDNWRLTTFFPRNRPVDMPLFPTLSIRGFASDFLYRRWYRAHMSLKVFDLPDEQQDPFAKRIKKFETKDITYQEYFEQYSRIPFILKNAIGNWKATTEWTMEKLTERFPSDIKHRITHNLDFFGSGKSLKMSFADYFQYIRHQNDETPLYIFDPNFGEKAPALLEDYNVEDLKFFKEDMLKVVAQEKQAKQKSTDCAFKSEASKQLEQKTEGKSTVSQSSEKVQDVKPAVAESLRPDFRWTVIGPERTGAPWHTDPARTSAWNALVKGRKRWAIYPPDSPPPGVSTGKNGQGREHALNMTSLSWYLHVYPTLLPHQKPIEIIQEEGEVIYVPSGWWHLILNLDMTIAVTQNFVDSHNLMAFVKDLLSDQEHEALGQFQHKIKTDRPETFLVVTGI
;
A
#
# COMPACT_ATOMS: atom_id res chain seq x y z
N MET A 1 -39.59 3.49 3.15
CA MET A 1 -38.90 2.41 2.41
C MET A 1 -39.67 2.17 1.13
N ASN A 2 -39.04 2.43 -0.01
CA ASN A 2 -39.62 2.03 -1.29
C ASN A 2 -39.25 0.57 -1.52
N TRP A 3 -40.21 -0.33 -1.28
CA TRP A 3 -40.03 -1.74 -1.59
C TRP A 3 -39.96 -1.92 -3.11
N GLN A 4 -38.95 -2.62 -3.60
CA GLN A 4 -38.80 -2.86 -5.03
C GLN A 4 -39.98 -3.71 -5.54
N PRO A 5 -40.84 -3.19 -6.44
CA PRO A 5 -42.03 -3.93 -6.89
C PRO A 5 -41.68 -5.28 -7.53
N ALA A 6 -40.53 -5.36 -8.20
CA ALA A 6 -40.04 -6.59 -8.83
C ALA A 6 -39.71 -7.73 -7.84
N LEU A 7 -39.50 -7.42 -6.55
CA LEU A 7 -39.32 -8.42 -5.49
C LEU A 7 -40.60 -8.69 -4.70
N ALA A 8 -41.70 -8.01 -4.98
CA ALA A 8 -42.91 -8.05 -4.15
C ALA A 8 -43.55 -9.45 -4.04
N THR A 9 -43.29 -10.33 -5.01
CA THR A 9 -43.81 -11.70 -5.07
C THR A 9 -42.71 -12.77 -4.94
N SER A 10 -41.47 -12.39 -4.64
CA SER A 10 -40.35 -13.32 -4.50
C SER A 10 -40.02 -13.61 -3.04
N ALA A 11 -39.16 -14.61 -2.79
CA ALA A 11 -38.62 -14.90 -1.46
C ALA A 11 -37.77 -13.75 -0.88
N PHE A 12 -37.36 -12.79 -1.72
CA PHE A 12 -36.57 -11.63 -1.34
C PHE A 12 -37.45 -10.41 -1.02
N ARG A 13 -38.78 -10.58 -0.99
CA ARG A 13 -39.71 -9.54 -0.57
C ARG A 13 -39.33 -9.05 0.82
N GLY A 14 -39.19 -7.74 0.97
CA GLY A 14 -38.90 -7.14 2.27
C GLY A 14 -37.40 -7.09 2.62
N LEU A 15 -36.51 -7.61 1.77
CA LEU A 15 -35.08 -7.47 1.99
C LEU A 15 -34.59 -6.05 1.65
N HIS A 16 -33.62 -5.59 2.43
CA HIS A 16 -32.92 -4.34 2.17
C HIS A 16 -31.96 -4.49 0.99
N ASP A 17 -31.81 -3.44 0.19
CA ASP A 17 -30.91 -3.38 -0.97
C ASP A 17 -29.47 -3.81 -0.62
N GLU A 18 -29.00 -3.46 0.57
CA GLU A 18 -27.68 -3.87 1.06
C GLU A 18 -27.56 -5.39 1.22
N LEU A 19 -28.60 -6.07 1.74
CA LEU A 19 -28.61 -7.53 1.85
C LEU A 19 -28.67 -8.19 0.47
N VAL A 20 -29.37 -7.58 -0.49
CA VAL A 20 -29.38 -8.04 -1.88
C VAL A 20 -27.98 -7.94 -2.49
N ALA A 21 -27.28 -6.82 -2.29
CA ALA A 21 -25.89 -6.67 -2.72
C ALA A 21 -24.96 -7.70 -2.05
N TYR A 22 -25.05 -7.89 -0.73
CA TYR A 22 -24.27 -8.90 -0.03
C TYR A 22 -24.54 -10.32 -0.53
N PHE A 23 -25.81 -10.65 -0.79
CA PHE A 23 -26.20 -11.93 -1.38
C PHE A 23 -25.48 -12.17 -2.71
N THR A 24 -25.45 -11.17 -3.62
CA THR A 24 -24.78 -11.33 -4.92
C THR A 24 -23.27 -11.58 -4.81
N LEU A 25 -22.60 -11.20 -3.72
CA LEU A 25 -21.17 -11.48 -3.51
C LEU A 25 -20.87 -12.97 -3.32
N PHE A 26 -21.87 -13.79 -2.98
CA PHE A 26 -21.72 -15.23 -2.82
C PHE A 26 -21.98 -16.02 -4.11
N CYS A 27 -22.55 -15.37 -5.13
CA CYS A 27 -22.79 -15.99 -6.42
C CYS A 27 -21.49 -16.07 -7.23
N ASP A 28 -21.30 -17.16 -7.96
CA ASP A 28 -20.26 -17.22 -8.98
C ASP A 28 -20.67 -16.47 -10.26
N VAL A 29 -19.82 -16.48 -11.29
CA VAL A 29 -20.09 -15.74 -12.53
C VAL A 29 -21.33 -16.29 -13.24
N ASP A 30 -21.54 -17.61 -13.25
CA ASP A 30 -22.65 -18.22 -13.98
C ASP A 30 -23.97 -17.98 -13.24
N ASP A 31 -23.96 -18.08 -11.91
CA ASP A 31 -25.07 -17.71 -11.04
C ASP A 31 -25.48 -16.25 -11.22
N LEU A 32 -24.51 -15.33 -11.29
CA LEU A 32 -24.80 -13.90 -11.47
C LEU A 32 -25.45 -13.61 -12.82
N LEU A 33 -25.01 -14.30 -13.87
CA LEU A 33 -25.61 -14.19 -15.21
C LEU A 33 -27.05 -14.70 -15.18
N ALA A 34 -27.29 -15.91 -14.66
CA ALA A 34 -28.63 -16.47 -14.54
C ALA A 34 -29.55 -15.59 -13.66
N LEU A 35 -29.03 -15.10 -12.52
CA LEU A 35 -29.75 -14.22 -11.62
C LEU A 35 -30.16 -12.91 -12.30
N SER A 36 -29.28 -12.35 -13.16
CA SER A 36 -29.55 -11.12 -13.92
C SER A 36 -30.72 -11.24 -14.90
N GLU A 37 -31.10 -12.46 -15.29
CA GLU A 37 -32.22 -12.73 -16.21
C GLU A 37 -33.57 -12.86 -15.48
N THR A 38 -33.57 -12.96 -14.15
CA THR A 38 -34.78 -13.28 -13.38
C THR A 38 -35.74 -12.10 -13.21
N ASN A 39 -35.20 -10.90 -12.92
CA ASN A 39 -35.98 -9.67 -12.80
C ASN A 39 -35.06 -8.42 -12.85
N SER A 40 -35.68 -7.24 -12.93
CA SER A 40 -34.97 -5.96 -13.05
C SER A 40 -34.10 -5.57 -11.87
N VAL A 41 -34.43 -6.00 -10.64
CA VAL A 41 -33.62 -5.70 -9.45
C VAL A 41 -32.32 -6.49 -9.51
N PHE A 42 -32.41 -7.80 -9.74
CA PHE A 42 -31.23 -8.64 -9.88
C PHE A 42 -30.41 -8.30 -11.13
N TYR A 43 -31.04 -7.86 -12.22
CA TYR A 43 -30.30 -7.29 -13.35
C TYR A 43 -29.41 -6.12 -12.93
N VAL A 44 -29.90 -5.22 -12.07
CA VAL A 44 -29.13 -4.07 -11.58
C VAL A 44 -28.03 -4.51 -10.61
N PHE A 45 -28.35 -5.29 -9.58
CA PHE A 45 -27.38 -5.69 -8.54
C PHE A 45 -26.29 -6.62 -9.09
N SER A 46 -26.60 -7.56 -9.99
CA SER A 46 -25.60 -8.41 -10.64
C SER A 46 -24.66 -7.65 -11.58
N ARG A 47 -24.84 -6.34 -11.75
CA ARG A 47 -23.99 -5.47 -12.58
C ARG A 47 -23.21 -4.42 -11.78
N GLU A 48 -23.22 -4.51 -10.44
CA GLU A 48 -22.40 -3.62 -9.60
C GLU A 48 -20.89 -3.80 -9.87
N GLU A 49 -20.18 -2.68 -10.06
CA GLU A 49 -18.74 -2.69 -10.33
C GLU A 49 -17.90 -3.39 -9.25
N PRO A 50 -18.12 -3.18 -7.92
CA PRO A 50 -17.34 -3.85 -6.89
C PRO A 50 -17.43 -5.39 -6.92
N LEU A 51 -18.58 -5.93 -7.32
CA LEU A 51 -18.79 -7.37 -7.49
C LEU A 51 -17.85 -7.91 -8.59
N TRP A 52 -17.89 -7.28 -9.77
CA TRP A 52 -17.06 -7.70 -10.89
C TRP A 52 -15.58 -7.44 -10.67
N MET A 53 -15.21 -6.38 -9.95
CA MET A 53 -13.83 -6.17 -9.52
C MET A 53 -13.34 -7.39 -8.73
N ALA A 54 -14.13 -7.85 -7.75
CA ALA A 54 -13.76 -9.00 -6.94
C ALA A 54 -13.57 -10.28 -7.77
N HIS A 55 -14.47 -10.56 -8.73
CA HIS A 55 -14.31 -11.70 -9.63
C HIS A 55 -13.08 -11.55 -10.54
N CYS A 56 -12.84 -10.37 -11.09
CA CYS A 56 -11.69 -10.07 -11.95
C CYS A 56 -10.37 -10.34 -11.21
N LEU A 57 -10.24 -9.80 -10.00
CA LEU A 57 -9.04 -9.91 -9.19
C LEU A 57 -8.80 -11.35 -8.72
N ARG A 58 -9.85 -12.05 -8.26
CA ARG A 58 -9.74 -13.47 -7.89
C ARG A 58 -9.33 -14.37 -9.05
N ARG A 59 -9.88 -14.12 -10.24
CA ARG A 59 -9.66 -14.96 -11.43
C ARG A 59 -8.30 -14.71 -12.08
N HIS A 60 -7.89 -13.45 -12.17
CA HIS A 60 -6.75 -13.04 -13.00
C HIS A 60 -5.53 -12.60 -12.19
N GLY A 61 -5.65 -12.36 -10.89
CA GLY A 61 -4.50 -12.11 -10.01
C GLY A 61 -3.63 -10.90 -10.40
N GLY A 62 -4.18 -9.96 -11.17
CA GLY A 62 -3.46 -8.79 -11.71
C GLY A 62 -3.05 -8.91 -13.17
N GLU A 63 -3.24 -10.08 -13.79
CA GLU A 63 -2.93 -10.32 -15.20
C GLU A 63 -4.03 -9.83 -16.16
N PHE A 64 -4.41 -8.56 -16.04
CA PHE A 64 -5.42 -7.96 -16.90
C PHE A 64 -5.09 -6.51 -17.23
N THR A 65 -5.67 -6.04 -18.32
CA THR A 65 -5.69 -4.65 -18.75
C THR A 65 -7.13 -4.17 -18.61
N TYR A 66 -7.38 -3.19 -17.74
CA TYR A 66 -8.73 -2.70 -17.45
C TYR A 66 -9.39 -2.09 -18.69
N LYS A 67 -10.69 -2.38 -18.88
CA LYS A 67 -11.48 -1.99 -20.06
C LYS A 67 -12.84 -1.47 -19.67
N ASP A 68 -13.00 -0.15 -19.65
CA ASP A 68 -14.24 0.61 -19.38
C ASP A 68 -14.94 0.30 -18.04
N ASN A 69 -15.13 -0.97 -17.68
CA ASN A 69 -15.73 -1.49 -16.46
C ASN A 69 -15.15 -2.86 -16.08
N TRP A 70 -15.38 -3.26 -14.83
CA TRP A 70 -14.84 -4.51 -14.28
C TRP A 70 -15.43 -5.77 -14.89
N ARG A 71 -16.72 -5.74 -15.28
CA ARG A 71 -17.39 -6.90 -15.90
C ARG A 71 -16.75 -7.27 -17.22
N LEU A 72 -16.55 -6.29 -18.11
CA LEU A 72 -15.85 -6.49 -19.38
C LEU A 72 -14.43 -6.99 -19.17
N THR A 73 -13.73 -6.41 -18.20
CA THR A 73 -12.36 -6.81 -17.84
C THR A 73 -12.31 -8.27 -17.33
N THR A 74 -13.32 -8.72 -16.58
CA THR A 74 -13.40 -10.11 -16.10
C THR A 74 -13.51 -11.11 -17.24
N PHE A 75 -14.33 -10.82 -18.26
CA PHE A 75 -14.49 -11.71 -19.41
C PHE A 75 -13.37 -11.59 -20.44
N PHE A 76 -12.76 -10.41 -20.58
CA PHE A 76 -11.72 -10.11 -21.57
C PHE A 76 -10.49 -9.48 -20.92
N PRO A 77 -9.70 -10.23 -20.12
CA PRO A 77 -8.61 -9.66 -19.33
C PRO A 77 -7.50 -9.04 -20.17
N ARG A 78 -7.29 -9.44 -21.44
CA ARG A 78 -6.25 -8.87 -22.32
C ARG A 78 -6.85 -8.29 -23.59
N ASN A 79 -7.26 -9.14 -24.52
CA ASN A 79 -7.87 -8.72 -25.79
C ASN A 79 -9.36 -9.06 -25.82
N ARG A 80 -10.16 -8.16 -26.38
CA ARG A 80 -11.56 -8.42 -26.70
C ARG A 80 -11.63 -8.82 -28.18
N PRO A 81 -12.29 -9.93 -28.55
CA PRO A 81 -12.49 -10.25 -29.96
C PRO A 81 -13.28 -9.14 -30.66
N VAL A 82 -12.85 -8.75 -31.86
CA VAL A 82 -13.44 -7.64 -32.63
C VAL A 82 -14.92 -7.90 -32.95
N ASP A 83 -15.29 -9.16 -33.19
CA ASP A 83 -16.62 -9.57 -33.62
C ASP A 83 -17.62 -9.81 -32.47
N MET A 84 -17.23 -9.47 -31.25
CA MET A 84 -18.04 -9.78 -30.08
C MET A 84 -19.04 -8.64 -29.83
N PRO A 85 -20.36 -8.91 -29.81
CA PRO A 85 -21.36 -7.85 -29.64
C PRO A 85 -21.15 -7.11 -28.31
N LEU A 86 -21.32 -5.79 -28.32
CA LEU A 86 -21.41 -5.02 -27.07
C LEU A 86 -22.59 -5.58 -26.27
N PHE A 87 -22.38 -5.89 -24.99
CA PHE A 87 -23.48 -6.35 -24.14
C PHE A 87 -24.55 -5.25 -24.08
N PRO A 88 -25.74 -5.44 -24.70
CA PRO A 88 -26.75 -4.41 -24.71
C PRO A 88 -27.17 -4.11 -23.28
N THR A 89 -27.18 -2.83 -22.93
CA THR A 89 -27.55 -2.38 -21.59
C THR A 89 -29.05 -2.16 -21.54
N LEU A 90 -29.74 -2.82 -20.62
CA LEU A 90 -31.17 -2.61 -20.42
C LEU A 90 -31.37 -1.35 -19.57
N SER A 91 -32.21 -0.44 -20.06
CA SER A 91 -32.66 0.72 -19.29
C SER A 91 -33.83 0.32 -18.40
N ILE A 92 -33.59 0.24 -17.10
CA ILE A 92 -34.61 -0.08 -16.11
C ILE A 92 -35.24 1.22 -15.60
N ARG A 93 -36.54 1.43 -15.87
CA ARG A 93 -37.31 2.58 -15.37
C ARG A 93 -37.98 2.26 -14.04
N GLY A 94 -38.11 3.27 -13.17
CA GLY A 94 -38.82 3.13 -11.89
C GLY A 94 -38.07 2.35 -10.81
N PHE A 95 -36.78 2.05 -11.02
CA PHE A 95 -35.90 1.49 -9.99
C PHE A 95 -35.27 2.64 -9.18
N ALA A 96 -35.30 2.53 -7.86
CA ALA A 96 -34.67 3.51 -6.96
C ALA A 96 -34.04 2.78 -5.78
N SER A 97 -32.76 3.03 -5.52
CA SER A 97 -32.02 2.44 -4.41
C SER A 97 -31.13 3.51 -3.78
N ASP A 98 -31.41 3.89 -2.54
CA ASP A 98 -30.55 4.84 -1.80
C ASP A 98 -29.16 4.24 -1.57
N PHE A 99 -29.09 2.93 -1.32
CA PHE A 99 -27.84 2.20 -1.15
C PHE A 99 -26.94 2.30 -2.38
N LEU A 100 -27.45 1.94 -3.57
CA LEU A 100 -26.70 2.00 -4.82
C LEU A 100 -26.39 3.45 -5.22
N TYR A 101 -27.33 4.36 -5.01
CA TYR A 101 -27.12 5.79 -5.28
C TYR A 101 -25.97 6.35 -4.44
N ARG A 102 -25.90 6.02 -3.14
CA ARG A 102 -24.83 6.51 -2.27
C ARG A 102 -23.46 5.95 -2.67
N ARG A 103 -23.38 4.70 -3.12
CA ARG A 103 -22.15 4.13 -3.71
C ARG A 103 -21.73 4.87 -4.97
N TRP A 104 -22.66 5.02 -5.92
CA TRP A 104 -22.42 5.78 -7.14
C TRP A 104 -21.97 7.22 -6.84
N TYR A 105 -22.63 7.89 -5.90
CA TYR A 105 -22.26 9.25 -5.49
C TYR A 105 -20.84 9.32 -4.91
N ARG A 106 -20.43 8.35 -4.08
CA ARG A 106 -19.05 8.31 -3.53
C ARG A 106 -17.98 8.00 -4.58
N ALA A 107 -18.33 7.24 -5.62
CA ALA A 107 -17.46 7.01 -6.78
C ALA A 107 -17.25 8.26 -7.64
N HIS A 108 -18.21 9.21 -7.65
CA HIS A 108 -18.23 10.35 -8.58
C HIS A 108 -18.18 11.72 -7.88
N MET A 109 -18.13 11.78 -6.56
CA MET A 109 -18.02 13.03 -5.81
C MET A 109 -16.66 13.70 -6.06
N SER A 110 -16.66 15.02 -6.12
CA SER A 110 -15.40 15.79 -6.14
C SER A 110 -14.75 15.75 -4.76
N LEU A 111 -13.45 15.48 -4.71
CA LEU A 111 -12.69 15.50 -3.45
C LEU A 111 -12.26 16.91 -3.00
N LYS A 112 -12.55 17.96 -3.77
CA LYS A 112 -12.30 19.36 -3.36
C LYS A 112 -13.03 19.74 -2.07
N VAL A 113 -14.13 19.06 -1.75
CA VAL A 113 -14.85 19.23 -0.47
C VAL A 113 -14.01 18.81 0.73
N PHE A 114 -12.93 18.06 0.51
CA PHE A 114 -11.96 17.66 1.52
C PHE A 114 -10.70 18.55 1.53
N ASP A 115 -10.64 19.65 0.78
CA ASP A 115 -9.59 20.65 1.00
C ASP A 115 -9.74 21.26 2.40
N LEU A 116 -8.62 21.64 3.03
CA LEU A 116 -8.66 22.31 4.32
C LEU A 116 -9.04 23.78 4.14
N PRO A 117 -9.89 24.35 5.01
CA PRO A 117 -10.14 25.78 5.02
C PRO A 117 -8.82 26.54 5.25
N ASP A 118 -8.74 27.77 4.78
CA ASP A 118 -7.59 28.64 5.06
C ASP A 118 -7.52 28.99 6.55
N GLU A 119 -6.36 29.44 7.03
CA GLU A 119 -6.17 29.84 8.43
C GLU A 119 -7.10 31.00 8.84
N GLN A 120 -7.46 31.87 7.89
CA GLN A 120 -8.45 32.93 8.11
C GLN A 120 -9.88 32.39 8.28
N GLN A 121 -10.19 31.25 7.65
CA GLN A 121 -11.52 30.64 7.67
C GLN A 121 -11.70 29.71 8.89
N ASP A 122 -10.63 29.05 9.33
CA ASP A 122 -10.61 28.24 10.55
C ASP A 122 -9.30 28.49 11.34
N PRO A 123 -9.28 29.53 12.20
CA PRO A 123 -8.10 29.89 13.00
C PRO A 123 -7.86 28.93 14.17
N PHE A 124 -8.81 28.05 14.48
CA PHE A 124 -8.69 27.08 15.57
C PHE A 124 -8.27 25.69 15.07
N ALA A 125 -8.16 25.50 13.74
CA ALA A 125 -7.65 24.28 13.15
C ALA A 125 -6.21 24.02 13.61
N LYS A 126 -5.97 22.85 14.18
CA LYS A 126 -4.63 22.40 14.55
C LYS A 126 -3.89 22.00 13.28
N ARG A 127 -2.78 22.68 12.95
CA ARG A 127 -2.02 22.43 11.72
C ARG A 127 -0.59 21.98 12.01
N ILE A 128 -0.07 21.15 11.11
CA ILE A 128 1.34 20.75 11.12
C ILE A 128 2.20 21.94 10.71
N LYS A 129 3.32 22.15 11.41
CA LYS A 129 4.30 23.18 11.06
C LYS A 129 5.00 22.80 9.75
N LYS A 130 5.10 23.76 8.83
CA LYS A 130 5.89 23.64 7.58
C LYS A 130 7.19 24.44 7.73
N PHE A 131 8.32 23.82 7.41
CA PHE A 131 9.63 24.45 7.37
C PHE A 131 10.17 24.43 5.95
N GLU A 132 10.86 25.49 5.53
CA GLU A 132 11.78 25.34 4.40
C GLU A 132 12.93 24.46 4.83
N THR A 133 13.34 23.50 3.99
CA THR A 133 14.42 22.54 4.34
C THR A 133 15.73 23.23 4.73
N LYS A 134 15.97 24.44 4.22
CA LYS A 134 17.15 25.26 4.55
C LYS A 134 17.05 26.00 5.89
N ASP A 135 15.84 26.22 6.40
CA ASP A 135 15.59 27.07 7.56
C ASP A 135 15.58 26.30 8.89
N ILE A 136 15.65 24.96 8.84
CA ILE A 136 15.75 24.09 10.01
C ILE A 136 17.11 23.38 10.04
N THR A 137 17.79 23.48 11.18
CA THR A 137 19.07 22.80 11.42
C THR A 137 18.85 21.39 11.99
N TYR A 138 19.87 20.52 11.87
CA TYR A 138 19.81 19.19 12.48
C TYR A 138 19.69 19.27 14.01
N GLN A 139 20.32 20.27 14.63
CA GLN A 139 20.24 20.47 16.08
C GLN A 139 18.81 20.81 16.53
N GLU A 140 18.14 21.74 15.83
CA GLU A 140 16.74 22.08 16.12
C GLU A 140 15.83 20.87 15.90
N TYR A 141 16.05 20.09 14.84
CA TYR A 141 15.35 18.82 14.65
C TYR A 141 15.55 17.90 15.87
N PHE A 142 16.80 17.65 16.23
CA PHE A 142 17.17 16.71 17.28
C PHE A 142 16.56 17.09 18.64
N GLU A 143 16.64 18.37 19.01
CA GLU A 143 16.23 18.87 20.33
C GLU A 143 14.73 19.16 20.44
N GLN A 144 14.08 19.64 19.36
CA GLN A 144 12.73 20.19 19.42
C GLN A 144 11.71 19.45 18.56
N TYR A 145 12.09 18.96 17.37
CA TYR A 145 11.14 18.46 16.37
C TYR A 145 11.13 16.94 16.19
N SER A 146 12.09 16.21 16.75
CA SER A 146 12.20 14.74 16.67
C SER A 146 11.01 13.98 17.27
N ARG A 147 10.14 14.65 18.05
CA ARG A 147 8.97 14.04 18.71
C ARG A 147 7.63 14.58 18.23
N ILE A 148 7.62 15.49 17.26
CA ILE A 148 6.40 16.12 16.74
C ILE A 148 6.39 16.10 15.20
N PRO A 149 5.23 15.91 14.56
CA PRO A 149 5.17 15.88 13.10
C PRO A 149 5.42 17.26 12.52
N PHE A 150 6.11 17.30 11.38
CA PHE A 150 6.37 18.52 10.60
C PHE A 150 6.47 18.21 9.11
N ILE A 151 6.38 19.25 8.28
CA ILE A 151 6.59 19.20 6.83
C ILE A 151 7.88 19.93 6.48
N LEU A 152 8.67 19.35 5.58
CA LEU A 152 9.76 20.00 4.87
C LEU A 152 9.30 20.39 3.48
N LYS A 153 9.32 21.68 3.20
CA LYS A 153 9.08 22.25 1.87
C LYS A 153 10.37 22.22 1.06
N ASN A 154 10.21 22.07 -0.26
CA ASN A 154 11.30 22.09 -1.23
C ASN A 154 12.42 21.08 -0.90
N ALA A 155 12.07 19.93 -0.32
CA ALA A 155 13.03 18.97 0.21
C ALA A 155 13.58 18.02 -0.87
N ILE A 156 12.82 17.80 -1.95
CA ILE A 156 13.13 16.81 -2.98
C ILE A 156 13.42 17.44 -4.35
N GLY A 157 13.60 18.76 -4.42
CA GLY A 157 13.68 19.50 -5.70
C GLY A 157 14.84 19.08 -6.62
N ASN A 158 15.88 18.45 -6.07
CA ASN A 158 17.02 17.90 -6.80
C ASN A 158 16.88 16.41 -7.14
N TRP A 159 15.81 15.74 -6.68
CA TRP A 159 15.56 14.33 -6.98
C TRP A 159 15.09 14.18 -8.42
N LYS A 160 15.68 13.26 -9.18
CA LYS A 160 15.22 12.91 -10.54
C LYS A 160 13.76 12.44 -10.53
N ALA A 161 13.30 11.86 -9.43
CA ALA A 161 11.91 11.46 -9.24
C ALA A 161 10.91 12.57 -9.59
N THR A 162 11.22 13.84 -9.28
CA THR A 162 10.33 14.98 -9.54
C THR A 162 9.99 15.17 -11.03
N THR A 163 10.89 14.77 -11.93
CA THR A 163 10.70 14.84 -13.38
C THR A 163 10.47 13.49 -14.04
N GLU A 164 11.01 12.40 -13.48
CA GLU A 164 10.96 11.07 -14.07
C GLU A 164 9.78 10.23 -13.62
N TRP A 165 9.22 10.50 -12.44
CA TRP A 165 8.09 9.73 -11.92
C TRP A 165 6.78 10.37 -12.40
N THR A 166 6.39 10.00 -13.62
CA THR A 166 5.09 10.29 -14.23
C THR A 166 4.49 8.99 -14.74
N MET A 167 3.16 8.93 -14.92
CA MET A 167 2.51 7.70 -15.41
C MET A 167 3.09 7.26 -16.76
N GLU A 168 3.37 8.21 -17.65
CA GLU A 168 3.89 8.00 -18.99
C GLU A 168 5.33 7.45 -18.94
N LYS A 169 6.23 8.17 -18.26
CA LYS A 169 7.65 7.76 -18.18
C LYS A 169 7.85 6.47 -17.40
N LEU A 170 7.08 6.24 -16.33
CA LEU A 170 7.17 4.97 -15.58
C LEU A 170 6.66 3.78 -16.42
N THR A 171 5.62 3.99 -17.24
CA THR A 171 5.15 2.96 -18.17
C THR A 171 6.18 2.65 -19.26
N GLU A 172 6.83 3.68 -19.82
CA GLU A 172 7.84 3.52 -20.87
C GLU A 172 9.14 2.91 -20.35
N ARG A 173 9.59 3.35 -19.16
CA ARG A 173 10.89 2.95 -18.58
C ARG A 173 10.90 1.52 -18.06
N PHE A 174 9.77 1.00 -17.58
CA PHE A 174 9.71 -0.31 -16.93
C PHE A 174 8.84 -1.31 -17.71
N PRO A 175 9.41 -2.46 -18.14
CA PRO A 175 8.67 -3.46 -18.90
C PRO A 175 7.58 -4.16 -18.06
N SER A 176 6.60 -4.75 -18.74
CA SER A 176 5.40 -5.33 -18.12
C SER A 176 5.63 -6.58 -17.26
N ASP A 177 6.83 -7.17 -17.29
CA ASP A 177 7.24 -8.26 -16.42
C ASP A 177 7.61 -7.79 -15.00
N ILE A 178 7.98 -6.51 -14.84
CA ILE A 178 8.16 -5.89 -13.53
C ILE A 178 6.79 -5.58 -12.93
N LYS A 179 6.46 -6.27 -11.84
CA LYS A 179 5.14 -6.18 -11.19
C LYS A 179 5.22 -5.65 -9.76
N HIS A 180 4.36 -4.70 -9.47
CA HIS A 180 4.25 -4.02 -8.19
C HIS A 180 3.11 -4.57 -7.36
N ARG A 181 3.33 -4.66 -6.05
CA ARG A 181 2.29 -5.12 -5.11
C ARG A 181 1.13 -4.13 -5.09
N ILE A 182 -0.06 -4.66 -5.30
CA ILE A 182 -1.31 -3.93 -5.18
C ILE A 182 -1.96 -4.29 -3.85
N THR A 183 -2.39 -3.25 -3.14
CA THR A 183 -3.20 -3.32 -1.94
C THR A 183 -4.62 -2.85 -2.25
N HIS A 184 -5.58 -3.44 -1.56
CA HIS A 184 -6.99 -3.09 -1.62
C HIS A 184 -7.62 -3.45 -0.28
N ASN A 185 -8.69 -2.76 0.11
CA ASN A 185 -9.39 -2.98 1.39
C ASN A 185 -10.14 -4.32 1.48
N LEU A 186 -10.04 -5.16 0.45
CA LEU A 186 -10.61 -6.50 0.41
C LEU A 186 -9.44 -7.47 0.35
N ASP A 187 -9.34 -8.33 1.35
CA ASP A 187 -8.43 -9.47 1.33
C ASP A 187 -8.92 -10.48 0.29
N PHE A 188 -8.60 -10.25 -0.99
CA PHE A 188 -8.98 -11.14 -2.08
C PHE A 188 -8.32 -12.52 -1.98
N PHE A 189 -7.21 -12.62 -1.25
CA PHE A 189 -6.40 -13.83 -1.14
C PHE A 189 -6.19 -14.17 0.33
N GLY A 190 -7.11 -14.96 0.91
CA GLY A 190 -6.95 -15.54 2.26
C GLY A 190 -5.81 -16.58 2.39
N SER A 191 -4.71 -16.41 1.64
CA SER A 191 -3.62 -17.39 1.52
C SER A 191 -2.24 -16.76 1.23
N GLY A 192 -1.99 -15.52 1.64
CA GLY A 192 -0.65 -14.89 1.52
C GLY A 192 -0.20 -14.55 0.08
N LYS A 193 -1.05 -14.75 -0.93
CA LYS A 193 -0.78 -14.29 -2.29
C LYS A 193 -1.06 -12.80 -2.40
N SER A 194 -0.03 -12.02 -2.71
CA SER A 194 -0.18 -10.60 -3.03
C SER A 194 -0.65 -10.41 -4.47
N LEU A 195 -1.67 -9.57 -4.68
CA LEU A 195 -2.01 -9.02 -6.00
C LEU A 195 -0.81 -8.24 -6.54
N LYS A 196 -0.49 -8.41 -7.83
CA LYS A 196 0.60 -7.65 -8.47
C LYS A 196 0.23 -7.22 -9.88
N MET A 197 0.59 -6.00 -10.27
CA MET A 197 0.35 -5.47 -11.62
C MET A 197 1.59 -4.77 -12.16
N SER A 198 1.76 -4.75 -13.48
CA SER A 198 2.75 -3.89 -14.14
C SER A 198 2.34 -2.42 -14.05
N PHE A 199 3.28 -1.49 -14.22
CA PHE A 199 2.92 -0.07 -14.35
C PHE A 199 1.98 0.18 -15.54
N ALA A 200 2.22 -0.48 -16.68
CA ALA A 200 1.38 -0.35 -17.87
C ALA A 200 -0.09 -0.71 -17.58
N ASP A 201 -0.35 -1.87 -16.97
CA ASP A 201 -1.70 -2.31 -16.64
C ASP A 201 -2.33 -1.44 -15.54
N TYR A 202 -1.55 -1.05 -14.52
CA TYR A 202 -2.04 -0.25 -13.40
C TYR A 202 -2.40 1.18 -13.83
N PHE A 203 -1.57 1.84 -14.64
CA PHE A 203 -1.87 3.18 -15.14
C PHE A 203 -2.95 3.17 -16.21
N GLN A 204 -3.12 2.08 -16.97
CA GLN A 204 -4.30 1.90 -17.81
C GLN A 204 -5.58 1.82 -16.98
N TYR A 205 -5.55 1.12 -15.84
CA TYR A 205 -6.66 1.09 -14.88
C TYR A 205 -6.97 2.47 -14.30
N ILE A 206 -5.97 3.19 -13.78
CA ILE A 206 -6.16 4.52 -13.17
C ILE A 206 -6.87 5.50 -14.11
N ARG A 207 -6.53 5.50 -15.40
CA ARG A 207 -7.07 6.45 -16.38
C ARG A 207 -8.57 6.29 -16.64
N HIS A 208 -9.17 5.14 -16.34
CA HIS A 208 -10.54 4.82 -16.76
C HIS A 208 -11.48 4.42 -15.61
N GLN A 209 -10.94 4.09 -14.44
CA GLN A 209 -11.73 3.64 -13.29
C GLN A 209 -12.50 4.78 -12.59
N ASN A 210 -13.64 4.44 -11.97
CA ASN A 210 -14.39 5.30 -11.05
C ASN A 210 -14.76 4.54 -9.76
N ASP A 211 -13.84 3.75 -9.23
CA ASP A 211 -14.09 2.92 -8.07
C ASP A 211 -14.26 3.78 -6.80
N GLU A 212 -15.16 3.35 -5.92
CA GLU A 212 -15.29 3.93 -4.57
C GLU A 212 -14.02 3.65 -3.73
N THR A 213 -13.48 2.43 -3.87
CA THR A 213 -12.23 1.99 -3.24
C THR A 213 -11.25 1.54 -4.33
N PRO A 214 -10.48 2.45 -4.95
CA PRO A 214 -9.59 2.06 -6.04
C PRO A 214 -8.41 1.19 -5.58
N LEU A 215 -7.79 0.49 -6.52
CA LEU A 215 -6.55 -0.26 -6.29
C LEU A 215 -5.37 0.68 -5.98
N TYR A 216 -4.49 0.26 -5.07
CA TYR A 216 -3.38 1.09 -4.57
C TYR A 216 -2.04 0.36 -4.63
N ILE A 217 -1.05 0.87 -5.37
CA ILE A 217 0.32 0.34 -5.30
C ILE A 217 0.89 0.71 -3.93
N PHE A 218 1.32 -0.31 -3.20
CA PHE A 218 2.04 -0.19 -1.95
C PHE A 218 3.07 -1.31 -1.88
N ASP A 219 4.23 -1.04 -2.48
CA ASP A 219 5.21 -2.07 -2.82
C ASP A 219 6.54 -1.89 -2.08
N PRO A 220 6.84 -2.77 -1.10
CA PRO A 220 8.08 -2.67 -0.34
C PRO A 220 9.33 -3.05 -1.13
N ASN A 221 9.15 -3.90 -2.14
CA ASN A 221 10.23 -4.52 -2.89
C ASN A 221 10.49 -3.82 -4.23
N PHE A 222 10.03 -2.58 -4.38
CA PHE A 222 10.13 -1.86 -5.66
C PHE A 222 11.59 -1.62 -6.06
N GLY A 223 12.47 -1.36 -5.09
CA GLY A 223 13.89 -1.12 -5.34
C GLY A 223 14.65 -2.40 -5.74
N GLU A 224 14.23 -3.55 -5.24
CA GLU A 224 14.80 -4.85 -5.60
C GLU A 224 14.35 -5.28 -7.00
N LYS A 225 13.11 -4.94 -7.39
CA LYS A 225 12.54 -5.25 -8.70
C LYS A 225 12.98 -4.27 -9.79
N ALA A 226 13.10 -2.99 -9.43
CA ALA A 226 13.47 -1.91 -10.33
C ALA A 226 14.53 -1.01 -9.65
N PRO A 227 15.80 -1.45 -9.58
CA PRO A 227 16.87 -0.71 -8.90
C PRO A 227 17.06 0.73 -9.38
N ALA A 228 16.74 0.99 -10.65
CA ALA A 228 16.82 2.32 -11.24
C ALA A 228 15.90 3.36 -10.55
N LEU A 229 14.82 2.93 -9.88
CA LEU A 229 13.98 3.82 -9.05
C LEU A 229 14.72 4.30 -7.79
N LEU A 230 15.69 3.54 -7.28
CA LEU A 230 16.50 3.94 -6.12
C LEU A 230 17.54 5.01 -6.49
N GLU A 231 17.88 5.14 -7.77
CA GLU A 231 18.78 6.17 -8.28
C GLU A 231 18.07 7.52 -8.49
N ASP A 232 16.74 7.54 -8.36
CA ASP A 232 15.93 8.72 -8.64
C ASP A 232 15.70 9.60 -7.40
N TYR A 233 16.03 9.11 -6.20
CA TYR A 233 15.90 9.85 -4.95
C TYR A 233 17.08 9.57 -4.01
N ASN A 234 17.36 10.52 -3.11
CA ASN A 234 18.45 10.39 -2.14
C ASN A 234 18.03 10.93 -0.76
N VAL A 235 17.99 10.04 0.23
CA VAL A 235 17.58 10.34 1.61
C VAL A 235 18.53 11.37 2.27
N GLU A 236 19.80 11.42 1.86
CA GLU A 236 20.78 12.36 2.41
C GLU A 236 20.40 13.83 2.19
N ASP A 237 19.63 14.11 1.14
CA ASP A 237 19.14 15.46 0.81
C ASP A 237 18.09 15.96 1.81
N LEU A 238 17.44 15.04 2.54
CA LEU A 238 16.45 15.36 3.57
C LEU A 238 17.08 15.82 4.89
N LYS A 239 18.42 15.81 5.01
CA LYS A 239 19.24 16.23 6.16
C LYS A 239 19.08 15.46 7.47
N PHE A 240 17.87 15.09 7.86
CA PHE A 240 17.55 14.61 9.21
C PHE A 240 17.50 13.09 9.31
N PHE A 241 17.03 12.40 8.26
CA PHE A 241 16.70 10.98 8.30
C PHE A 241 17.88 10.07 7.88
N LYS A 242 19.11 10.48 8.21
CA LYS A 242 20.34 9.77 7.83
C LYS A 242 20.59 8.55 8.74
N GLU A 243 20.29 8.74 10.01
CA GLU A 243 20.42 7.70 11.02
C GLU A 243 19.34 6.63 10.84
N ASP A 244 19.78 5.40 10.71
CA ASP A 244 18.90 4.24 10.55
C ASP A 244 19.61 3.01 11.12
N MET A 245 19.29 2.72 12.39
CA MET A 245 19.85 1.63 13.18
C MET A 245 19.52 0.26 12.57
N LEU A 246 18.47 0.14 11.76
CA LEU A 246 18.11 -1.12 11.11
C LEU A 246 18.99 -1.42 9.88
N LYS A 247 19.88 -0.50 9.46
CA LYS A 247 20.86 -0.80 8.40
C LYS A 247 21.80 -1.94 8.78
N VAL A 248 22.14 -2.11 10.07
CA VAL A 248 23.09 -3.14 10.52
C VAL A 248 22.58 -4.57 10.29
N VAL A 249 21.26 -4.76 10.33
CA VAL A 249 20.61 -6.05 10.04
C VAL A 249 20.31 -6.27 8.55
N ALA A 250 20.53 -5.25 7.71
CA ALA A 250 20.33 -5.34 6.25
C ALA A 250 21.56 -5.88 5.49
N GLN A 251 22.75 -5.86 6.10
CA GLN A 251 24.04 -5.98 5.38
C GLN A 251 24.39 -7.37 4.83
N GLU A 252 23.58 -8.42 5.06
CA GLU A 252 23.90 -9.76 4.57
C GLU A 252 23.81 -9.91 3.04
N LYS A 253 23.09 -9.02 2.33
CA LYS A 253 23.00 -9.10 0.86
C LYS A 253 24.31 -8.76 0.13
N GLN A 254 25.15 -7.87 0.67
CA GLN A 254 26.33 -7.35 -0.08
C GLN A 254 27.63 -8.14 0.17
N ALA A 255 27.78 -8.79 1.31
CA ALA A 255 29.04 -9.43 1.69
C ALA A 255 29.35 -10.73 0.90
N LYS A 256 28.32 -11.52 0.53
CA LYS A 256 28.52 -12.78 -0.20
C LYS A 256 28.82 -12.62 -1.69
N GLN A 257 28.50 -11.47 -2.28
CA GLN A 257 28.75 -11.22 -3.71
C GLN A 257 30.21 -10.84 -3.99
N LYS A 258 30.90 -10.21 -3.03
CA LYS A 258 32.34 -9.90 -3.15
C LYS A 258 33.26 -11.12 -2.88
N SER A 259 32.81 -12.11 -2.11
CA SER A 259 33.64 -13.29 -1.81
C SER A 259 33.65 -14.34 -2.91
N THR A 260 32.60 -14.41 -3.74
CA THR A 260 32.51 -15.37 -4.85
C THR A 260 33.36 -14.96 -6.06
N ASP A 261 33.59 -13.66 -6.27
CA ASP A 261 34.41 -13.17 -7.38
C ASP A 261 35.92 -13.40 -7.21
N CYS A 262 36.39 -13.62 -5.96
CA CYS A 262 37.79 -13.96 -5.69
C CYS A 262 38.10 -15.46 -5.77
N ALA A 263 37.11 -16.34 -5.60
CA ALA A 263 37.31 -17.79 -5.59
C ALA A 263 37.28 -18.42 -7.00
N PHE A 264 36.61 -17.79 -7.97
CA PHE A 264 36.46 -18.35 -9.32
C PHE A 264 37.66 -18.15 -10.26
N LYS A 265 38.74 -17.49 -9.81
CA LYS A 265 39.93 -17.22 -10.64
C LYS A 265 41.13 -18.15 -10.42
N SER A 266 41.08 -19.14 -9.52
CA SER A 266 42.28 -19.95 -9.23
C SER A 266 42.23 -21.44 -9.60
N GLU A 267 41.14 -22.00 -10.12
CA GLU A 267 41.05 -23.46 -10.36
C GLU A 267 40.72 -23.90 -11.79
N ALA A 268 40.62 -22.98 -12.75
CA ALA A 268 40.50 -23.34 -14.17
C ALA A 268 41.88 -23.49 -14.83
N SER A 269 42.71 -24.41 -14.33
CA SER A 269 43.96 -24.82 -14.97
C SER A 269 44.42 -26.19 -14.43
N LYS A 270 43.74 -27.27 -14.84
CA LYS A 270 44.36 -28.57 -15.10
C LYS A 270 43.35 -29.62 -15.60
N GLN A 271 43.75 -30.20 -16.75
CA GLN A 271 43.51 -31.58 -17.19
C GLN A 271 42.23 -31.90 -17.96
N LEU A 272 42.45 -31.90 -19.29
CA LEU A 272 41.75 -32.65 -20.31
C LEU A 272 42.35 -34.08 -20.40
N GLU A 273 41.58 -35.00 -20.99
CA GLU A 273 41.91 -36.35 -21.52
C GLU A 273 41.69 -37.57 -20.61
N GLN A 274 40.66 -38.38 -20.91
CA GLN A 274 40.78 -39.63 -21.69
C GLN A 274 39.44 -40.33 -21.95
N LYS A 275 39.33 -40.94 -23.14
CA LYS A 275 38.25 -41.79 -23.68
C LYS A 275 38.05 -43.08 -22.88
N THR A 276 36.85 -43.68 -22.85
CA THR A 276 36.51 -44.94 -23.59
C THR A 276 35.02 -45.33 -23.49
N GLU A 277 34.61 -46.17 -24.43
CA GLU A 277 33.28 -46.67 -24.79
C GLU A 277 32.63 -47.63 -23.77
N GLY A 278 31.30 -47.76 -23.82
CA GLY A 278 30.57 -48.88 -23.19
C GLY A 278 29.05 -48.78 -23.25
N LYS A 279 28.42 -49.62 -24.08
CA LYS A 279 26.97 -49.86 -24.17
C LYS A 279 26.43 -50.55 -22.91
N SER A 280 25.23 -50.18 -22.45
CA SER A 280 24.02 -51.04 -22.39
C SER A 280 23.03 -50.66 -21.28
N THR A 281 21.74 -50.81 -21.62
CA THR A 281 20.57 -51.05 -20.74
C THR A 281 20.22 -50.00 -19.67
N VAL A 282 19.20 -49.18 -19.97
CA VAL A 282 18.49 -48.37 -18.98
C VAL A 282 17.20 -49.09 -18.57
N SER A 283 17.20 -49.59 -17.33
CA SER A 283 16.02 -49.92 -16.53
C SER A 283 15.45 -48.64 -15.91
N GLN A 284 14.12 -48.63 -15.74
CA GLN A 284 13.37 -47.56 -15.08
C GLN A 284 13.76 -47.44 -13.60
N SER A 285 14.16 -46.24 -13.20
CA SER A 285 13.96 -45.72 -11.84
C SER A 285 13.86 -44.20 -11.91
N SER A 286 12.69 -43.69 -11.54
CA SER A 286 12.37 -42.28 -11.40
C SER A 286 13.07 -41.69 -10.16
N GLU A 287 14.28 -41.17 -10.35
CA GLU A 287 14.92 -40.31 -9.36
C GLU A 287 14.27 -38.92 -9.40
N LYS A 288 13.59 -38.58 -8.30
CA LYS A 288 13.13 -37.23 -8.00
C LYS A 288 14.36 -36.32 -7.89
N VAL A 289 14.60 -35.51 -8.92
CA VAL A 289 15.45 -34.33 -8.80
C VAL A 289 14.74 -33.38 -7.84
N GLN A 290 15.17 -33.38 -6.58
CA GLN A 290 14.84 -32.30 -5.66
C GLN A 290 15.58 -31.06 -6.16
N ASP A 291 14.83 -30.12 -6.74
CA ASP A 291 15.28 -28.75 -6.93
C ASP A 291 15.61 -28.16 -5.56
N VAL A 292 16.87 -28.28 -5.16
CA VAL A 292 17.41 -27.55 -4.01
C VAL A 292 17.48 -26.08 -4.44
N LYS A 293 16.43 -25.32 -4.09
CA LYS A 293 16.48 -23.86 -4.15
C LYS A 293 17.70 -23.41 -3.34
N PRO A 294 18.62 -22.59 -3.88
CA PRO A 294 19.67 -22.00 -3.07
C PRO A 294 19.00 -21.16 -1.99
N ALA A 295 19.26 -21.48 -0.73
CA ALA A 295 18.80 -20.71 0.42
C ALA A 295 19.46 -19.33 0.36
N VAL A 296 18.74 -18.35 -0.20
CA VAL A 296 19.07 -16.95 -0.06
C VAL A 296 18.88 -16.62 1.41
N ALA A 297 19.96 -16.24 2.11
CA ALA A 297 19.86 -15.75 3.48
C ALA A 297 18.90 -14.55 3.48
N GLU A 298 17.74 -14.73 4.09
CA GLU A 298 16.68 -13.73 4.14
C GLU A 298 17.19 -12.55 5.00
N SER A 299 17.06 -11.33 4.50
CA SER A 299 17.49 -10.16 5.26
C SER A 299 16.60 -10.05 6.49
N LEU A 300 17.21 -9.94 7.66
CA LEU A 300 16.51 -9.80 8.94
C LEU A 300 15.86 -8.43 9.13
N ARG A 301 16.10 -7.48 8.20
CA ARG A 301 15.46 -6.18 8.23
C ARG A 301 14.01 -6.30 7.72
N PRO A 302 13.01 -5.89 8.52
CA PRO A 302 11.64 -5.77 8.03
C PRO A 302 11.54 -4.84 6.81
N ASP A 303 10.46 -4.99 6.03
CA ASP A 303 10.13 -4.04 4.98
C ASP A 303 10.15 -2.61 5.56
N PHE A 304 10.89 -1.71 4.91
CA PHE A 304 11.19 -0.39 5.47
C PHE A 304 11.02 0.76 4.48
N ARG A 305 10.82 0.46 3.20
CA ARG A 305 10.67 1.47 2.16
C ARG A 305 9.59 1.03 1.19
N TRP A 306 8.76 1.96 0.75
CA TRP A 306 7.67 1.65 -0.19
C TRP A 306 7.61 2.72 -1.28
N THR A 307 7.36 2.28 -2.51
CA THR A 307 6.73 3.14 -3.51
C THR A 307 5.23 3.06 -3.33
N VAL A 308 4.59 4.22 -3.33
CA VAL A 308 3.19 4.37 -2.96
C VAL A 308 2.50 5.19 -4.02
N ILE A 309 1.63 4.55 -4.81
CA ILE A 309 1.02 5.15 -6.00
C ILE A 309 -0.48 4.84 -6.02
N GLY A 310 -1.31 5.87 -6.13
CA GLY A 310 -2.76 5.70 -6.11
C GLY A 310 -3.54 6.89 -6.64
N PRO A 311 -4.72 6.64 -7.25
CA PRO A 311 -5.64 7.71 -7.64
C PRO A 311 -6.34 8.33 -6.44
N GLU A 312 -7.18 9.32 -6.71
CA GLU A 312 -8.15 9.89 -5.78
C GLU A 312 -8.90 8.80 -4.99
N ARG A 313 -9.23 9.09 -3.72
CA ARG A 313 -9.96 8.21 -2.78
C ARG A 313 -9.15 7.06 -2.17
N THR A 314 -8.01 6.71 -2.75
CA THR A 314 -7.07 5.78 -2.08
C THR A 314 -6.38 6.46 -0.89
N GLY A 315 -5.70 5.68 -0.06
CA GLY A 315 -5.07 6.21 1.14
C GLY A 315 -4.68 5.11 2.11
N ALA A 316 -4.28 5.51 3.32
CA ALA A 316 -4.06 4.59 4.43
C ALA A 316 -5.01 4.98 5.57
N PRO A 317 -5.81 4.04 6.10
CA PRO A 317 -6.70 4.29 7.23
C PRO A 317 -5.89 4.56 8.51
N TRP A 318 -6.56 4.79 9.65
CA TRP A 318 -5.87 5.04 10.91
C TRP A 318 -4.91 3.91 11.29
N HIS A 319 -3.64 4.26 11.47
CA HIS A 319 -2.61 3.34 11.95
C HIS A 319 -1.52 4.10 12.71
N THR A 320 -0.68 3.35 13.39
CA THR A 320 0.66 3.76 13.81
C THR A 320 1.66 2.92 13.05
N ASP A 321 2.84 3.48 12.76
CA ASP A 321 3.89 2.70 12.10
C ASP A 321 4.31 1.47 12.94
N PRO A 322 4.58 0.33 12.29
CA PRO A 322 4.91 -0.92 12.98
C PRO A 322 6.24 -0.81 13.74
N ALA A 323 6.40 -1.66 14.75
CA ALA A 323 7.59 -1.74 15.59
C ALA A 323 8.01 -0.40 16.23
N ARG A 324 7.08 0.55 16.41
CA ARG A 324 7.39 1.91 16.90
C ARG A 324 8.46 2.63 16.07
N THR A 325 8.51 2.38 14.77
CA THR A 325 9.37 3.14 13.85
C THR A 325 8.85 4.56 13.67
N SER A 326 9.76 5.48 13.29
CA SER A 326 9.38 6.79 12.73
C SER A 326 9.39 6.68 11.22
N ALA A 327 8.67 7.57 10.53
CA ALA A 327 8.59 7.56 9.08
C ALA A 327 8.76 8.96 8.48
N TRP A 328 9.24 8.99 7.24
CA TRP A 328 9.09 10.14 6.36
C TRP A 328 8.41 9.72 5.07
N ASN A 329 7.57 10.60 4.52
CA ASN A 329 6.87 10.38 3.26
C ASN A 329 7.09 11.57 2.31
N ALA A 330 7.76 11.31 1.19
CA ALA A 330 8.06 12.29 0.15
C ALA A 330 7.03 12.21 -0.99
N LEU A 331 6.27 13.30 -1.17
CA LEU A 331 5.24 13.38 -2.19
C LEU A 331 5.81 13.93 -3.50
N VAL A 332 5.90 13.07 -4.51
CA VAL A 332 6.49 13.41 -5.81
C VAL A 332 5.46 13.98 -6.79
N LYS A 333 4.20 13.52 -6.71
CA LYS A 333 3.08 14.03 -7.51
C LYS A 333 1.78 14.07 -6.70
N GLY A 334 0.94 15.05 -6.99
CA GLY A 334 -0.42 15.18 -6.45
C GLY A 334 -0.49 15.71 -5.02
N ARG A 335 -1.65 15.54 -4.38
CA ARG A 335 -1.93 16.03 -3.01
C ARG A 335 -2.43 14.94 -2.09
N LYS A 336 -2.00 14.99 -0.83
CA LYS A 336 -2.45 14.09 0.25
C LYS A 336 -3.02 14.90 1.41
N ARG A 337 -4.24 14.57 1.86
CA ARG A 337 -4.79 15.07 3.12
C ARG A 337 -4.39 14.14 4.25
N TRP A 338 -3.75 14.69 5.27
CA TRP A 338 -3.35 13.99 6.48
C TRP A 338 -4.20 14.45 7.65
N ALA A 339 -4.62 13.49 8.47
CA ALA A 339 -5.14 13.70 9.80
C ALA A 339 -4.26 12.94 10.80
N ILE A 340 -3.86 13.59 11.88
CA ILE A 340 -2.88 13.08 12.83
C ILE A 340 -3.34 13.30 14.28
N TYR A 341 -3.16 12.28 15.13
CA TYR A 341 -3.33 12.39 16.58
C TYR A 341 -2.06 11.99 17.36
N PRO A 342 -1.79 12.62 18.52
CA PRO A 342 -0.69 12.21 19.40
C PRO A 342 -0.82 10.75 19.86
N PRO A 343 0.30 10.09 20.21
CA PRO A 343 0.31 8.68 20.64
C PRO A 343 -0.67 8.36 21.77
N ASP A 344 -0.80 9.26 22.75
CA ASP A 344 -1.63 9.09 23.96
C ASP A 344 -3.09 9.53 23.76
N SER A 345 -3.49 9.87 22.53
CA SER A 345 -4.83 10.36 22.21
C SER A 345 -5.37 9.62 20.99
N PRO A 346 -5.83 8.37 21.14
CA PRO A 346 -6.26 7.57 20.01
C PRO A 346 -7.40 8.25 19.22
N PRO A 347 -7.45 8.10 17.89
CA PRO A 347 -8.46 8.74 17.06
C PRO A 347 -9.88 8.31 17.46
N PRO A 348 -10.88 9.21 17.39
CA PRO A 348 -12.27 8.83 17.56
C PRO A 348 -12.68 7.70 16.60
N GLY A 349 -13.27 6.64 17.16
CA GLY A 349 -13.66 5.43 16.42
C GLY A 349 -12.61 4.32 16.45
N VAL A 350 -11.38 4.58 16.90
CA VAL A 350 -10.31 3.57 17.00
C VAL A 350 -10.32 2.93 18.38
N SER A 351 -10.40 1.60 18.43
CA SER A 351 -10.23 0.83 19.68
C SER A 351 -8.76 0.41 19.81
N THR A 352 -8.10 0.82 20.89
CA THR A 352 -6.71 0.44 21.17
C THR A 352 -6.61 -0.92 21.84
N GLY A 353 -5.59 -1.69 21.48
CA GLY A 353 -5.21 -2.91 22.18
C GLY A 353 -4.43 -2.62 23.48
N LYS A 354 -4.01 -3.69 24.19
CA LYS A 354 -3.28 -3.57 25.47
C LYS A 354 -1.94 -2.81 25.36
N ASN A 355 -1.33 -2.76 24.17
CA ASN A 355 -0.04 -2.12 23.93
C ASN A 355 -0.15 -0.69 23.38
N GLY A 356 -1.37 -0.11 23.34
CA GLY A 356 -1.62 1.21 22.75
C GLY A 356 -1.55 1.24 21.22
N GLN A 357 -1.11 0.16 20.56
CA GLN A 357 -1.31 -0.05 19.13
C GLN A 357 -2.79 -0.27 18.83
N GLY A 358 -3.23 0.14 17.64
CA GLY A 358 -4.59 -0.17 17.17
C GLY A 358 -4.76 -1.68 17.09
N ARG A 359 -5.93 -2.19 17.50
CA ARG A 359 -6.33 -3.50 16.98
C ARG A 359 -6.35 -3.36 15.45
N GLU A 360 -5.77 -4.31 14.72
CA GLU A 360 -5.87 -4.39 13.24
C GLU A 360 -7.31 -4.24 12.72
N HIS A 361 -8.30 -4.45 13.60
CA HIS A 361 -9.73 -4.31 13.35
C HIS A 361 -10.36 -3.03 13.89
N ALA A 362 -9.60 -1.97 14.17
CA ALA A 362 -10.11 -0.67 14.61
C ALA A 362 -10.81 0.05 13.43
N LEU A 363 -12.02 -0.45 13.13
CA LEU A 363 -12.89 -0.17 11.99
C LEU A 363 -12.25 -0.55 10.65
N ASN A 364 -12.84 -1.53 9.96
CA ASN A 364 -12.62 -1.82 8.53
C ASN A 364 -13.14 -0.64 7.67
N MET A 365 -12.65 0.57 7.94
CA MET A 365 -13.14 1.81 7.38
C MET A 365 -12.01 2.48 6.63
N THR A 366 -12.29 2.81 5.37
CA THR A 366 -11.35 3.52 4.51
C THR A 366 -11.16 4.97 4.98
N SER A 367 -10.08 5.61 4.55
CA SER A 367 -9.84 7.03 4.83
C SER A 367 -11.00 7.91 4.41
N LEU A 368 -11.53 7.69 3.21
CA LEU A 368 -12.70 8.42 2.70
C LEU A 368 -13.93 8.20 3.59
N SER A 369 -14.18 6.96 3.99
CA SER A 369 -15.32 6.62 4.85
C SER A 369 -15.21 7.29 6.23
N TRP A 370 -14.01 7.39 6.82
CA TRP A 370 -13.80 8.15 8.06
C TRP A 370 -14.14 9.64 7.89
N TYR A 371 -13.69 10.27 6.80
CA TYR A 371 -14.01 11.68 6.52
C TYR A 371 -15.49 11.93 6.23
N LEU A 372 -16.22 10.94 5.69
CA LEU A 372 -17.65 11.05 5.41
C LEU A 372 -18.53 10.81 6.64
N HIS A 373 -18.12 9.92 7.54
CA HIS A 373 -19.00 9.43 8.60
C HIS A 373 -18.59 9.83 10.01
N VAL A 374 -17.29 9.99 10.28
CA VAL A 374 -16.77 10.32 11.62
C VAL A 374 -16.37 11.77 11.70
N TYR A 375 -15.54 12.27 10.78
CA TYR A 375 -15.03 13.64 10.80
C TYR A 375 -16.11 14.72 10.99
N PRO A 376 -17.28 14.68 10.30
CA PRO A 376 -18.31 15.71 10.43
C PRO A 376 -19.00 15.71 11.81
N THR A 377 -18.85 14.64 12.59
CA THR A 377 -19.45 14.49 13.92
C THR A 377 -18.54 15.01 15.04
N LEU A 378 -17.27 15.34 14.73
CA LEU A 378 -16.28 15.74 15.73
C LEU A 378 -16.49 17.18 16.19
N LEU A 379 -16.41 17.39 17.51
CA LEU A 379 -16.31 18.74 18.07
C LEU A 379 -14.95 19.36 17.72
N PRO A 380 -14.82 20.70 17.66
CA PRO A 380 -13.57 21.37 17.28
C PRO A 380 -12.33 20.89 18.06
N HIS A 381 -12.46 20.65 19.37
CA HIS A 381 -11.35 20.18 20.20
C HIS A 381 -10.98 18.71 19.94
N GLN A 382 -11.91 17.90 19.43
CA GLN A 382 -11.71 16.51 19.04
C GLN A 382 -11.12 16.38 17.64
N LYS A 383 -11.11 17.44 16.82
CA LYS A 383 -10.53 17.37 15.49
C LYS A 383 -9.02 17.07 15.54
N PRO A 384 -8.51 16.33 14.52
CA PRO A 384 -7.10 15.98 14.41
C PRO A 384 -6.23 17.21 14.15
N ILE A 385 -4.92 17.01 14.22
CA ILE A 385 -3.96 17.89 13.56
C ILE A 385 -3.98 17.55 12.07
N GLU A 386 -4.17 18.55 11.21
CA GLU A 386 -4.41 18.32 9.78
C GLU A 386 -3.42 19.06 8.89
N ILE A 387 -3.17 18.49 7.70
CA ILE A 387 -2.41 19.17 6.65
C ILE A 387 -2.79 18.65 5.26
N ILE A 388 -2.73 19.53 4.25
CA ILE A 388 -2.58 19.12 2.86
C ILE A 388 -1.08 19.13 2.56
N GLN A 389 -0.55 17.94 2.30
CA GLN A 389 0.79 17.75 1.76
C GLN A 389 0.71 17.99 0.25
N GLU A 390 1.52 18.95 -0.20
CA GLU A 390 1.63 19.34 -1.60
C GLU A 390 2.78 18.61 -2.30
N GLU A 391 2.80 18.65 -3.63
CA GLU A 391 3.89 18.13 -4.44
C GLU A 391 5.23 18.76 -4.04
N GLY A 392 6.26 17.92 -3.88
CA GLY A 392 7.60 18.34 -3.46
C GLY A 392 7.80 18.43 -1.94
N GLU A 393 6.74 18.27 -1.15
CA GLU A 393 6.81 18.28 0.31
C GLU A 393 7.12 16.90 0.89
N VAL A 394 7.85 16.89 2.01
CA VAL A 394 8.14 15.69 2.79
C VAL A 394 7.55 15.84 4.18
N ILE A 395 6.65 14.95 4.57
CA ILE A 395 6.14 14.90 5.95
C ILE A 395 7.00 13.95 6.79
N TYR A 396 7.30 14.35 8.02
CA TYR A 396 7.86 13.52 9.06
C TYR A 396 6.79 13.13 10.07
N VAL A 397 6.71 11.83 10.36
CA VAL A 397 5.80 11.25 11.35
C VAL A 397 6.64 10.54 12.42
N PRO A 398 6.70 11.08 13.65
CA PRO A 398 7.45 10.46 14.73
C PRO A 398 6.78 9.16 15.19
N SER A 399 7.59 8.30 15.81
CA SER A 399 7.14 7.05 16.42
C SER A 399 5.87 7.18 17.27
N GLY A 400 4.92 6.29 17.03
CA GLY A 400 3.68 6.16 17.81
C GLY A 400 2.56 7.14 17.47
N TRP A 401 2.79 8.09 16.56
CA TRP A 401 1.75 9.03 16.14
C TRP A 401 0.71 8.34 15.25
N TRP A 402 -0.56 8.52 15.59
CA TRP A 402 -1.67 8.01 14.79
C TRP A 402 -1.85 8.87 13.57
N HIS A 403 -1.98 8.25 12.40
CA HIS A 403 -2.14 8.99 11.16
C HIS A 403 -3.06 8.28 10.16
N LEU A 404 -3.79 9.08 9.41
CA LEU A 404 -4.68 8.68 8.32
C LEU A 404 -4.41 9.58 7.12
N ILE A 405 -4.33 8.96 5.94
CA ILE A 405 -4.04 9.62 4.68
C ILE A 405 -5.19 9.40 3.70
N LEU A 406 -5.62 10.47 3.02
CA LEU A 406 -6.51 10.43 1.87
C LEU A 406 -5.82 11.10 0.67
N ASN A 407 -5.70 10.37 -0.45
CA ASN A 407 -5.20 10.91 -1.71
C ASN A 407 -6.32 11.75 -2.37
N LEU A 408 -6.04 13.04 -2.57
CA LEU A 408 -6.98 13.99 -3.15
C LEU A 408 -6.87 14.08 -4.68
N ASP A 409 -5.74 13.65 -5.23
CA ASP A 409 -5.43 13.56 -6.65
C ASP A 409 -4.79 12.20 -6.97
N MET A 410 -4.34 11.97 -8.21
CA MET A 410 -3.36 10.92 -8.51
C MET A 410 -2.04 11.25 -7.82
N THR A 411 -1.57 10.35 -6.96
CA THR A 411 -0.34 10.55 -6.18
C THR A 411 0.73 9.53 -6.52
N ILE A 412 1.98 9.99 -6.53
CA ILE A 412 3.18 9.16 -6.54
C ILE A 412 4.04 9.63 -5.37
N ALA A 413 4.44 8.70 -4.49
CA ALA A 413 5.26 8.99 -3.33
C ALA A 413 6.26 7.87 -3.05
N VAL A 414 7.31 8.21 -2.30
CA VAL A 414 8.20 7.24 -1.66
C VAL A 414 8.25 7.53 -0.17
N THR A 415 8.20 6.48 0.63
CA THR A 415 8.17 6.59 2.09
C THR A 415 9.12 5.57 2.70
N GLN A 416 9.76 5.92 3.80
CA GLN A 416 10.59 4.99 4.56
C GLN A 416 10.36 5.09 6.05
N ASN A 417 10.40 3.92 6.69
CA ASN A 417 10.41 3.77 8.14
C ASN A 417 11.85 3.54 8.59
N PHE A 418 12.20 4.13 9.72
CA PHE A 418 13.55 4.08 10.27
C PHE A 418 13.56 4.10 11.79
N VAL A 419 14.64 3.56 12.34
CA VAL A 419 14.94 3.61 13.78
C VAL A 419 16.17 4.50 13.96
N ASP A 420 16.04 5.53 14.77
CA ASP A 420 17.11 6.44 15.14
C ASP A 420 17.32 6.46 16.66
N SER A 421 18.24 7.30 17.12
CA SER A 421 18.52 7.50 18.54
C SER A 421 17.31 7.95 19.37
N HIS A 422 16.27 8.55 18.76
CA HIS A 422 15.09 9.03 19.47
C HIS A 422 14.03 7.95 19.70
N ASN A 423 13.91 6.99 18.80
CA ASN A 423 12.88 5.94 18.89
C ASN A 423 13.42 4.53 19.20
N LEU A 424 14.75 4.33 19.23
CA LEU A 424 15.39 3.03 19.50
C LEU A 424 14.86 2.32 20.76
N MET A 425 14.69 3.05 21.86
CA MET A 425 14.16 2.49 23.11
C MET A 425 12.71 2.03 22.98
N ALA A 426 11.89 2.74 22.21
CA ALA A 426 10.51 2.36 21.96
C ALA A 426 10.46 1.10 21.07
N PHE A 427 11.28 1.05 20.02
CA PHE A 427 11.43 -0.11 19.15
C PHE A 427 11.82 -1.38 19.92
N VAL A 428 12.86 -1.31 20.76
CA VAL A 428 13.33 -2.47 21.56
C VAL A 428 12.25 -2.97 22.52
N LYS A 429 11.52 -2.05 23.17
CA LYS A 429 10.42 -2.41 24.07
C LYS A 429 9.26 -3.07 23.33
N ASP A 430 8.95 -2.62 22.12
CA ASP A 430 7.89 -3.18 21.28
C ASP A 430 8.24 -4.63 20.91
N LEU A 431 9.47 -4.88 20.41
CA LEU A 431 9.97 -6.23 20.13
C LEU A 431 9.89 -7.17 21.35
N LEU A 432 10.27 -6.67 22.54
CA LEU A 432 10.16 -7.45 23.78
C LEU A 432 8.70 -7.78 24.11
N SER A 433 7.80 -6.81 23.93
CA SER A 433 6.37 -6.99 24.23
C SER A 433 5.68 -7.98 23.29
N ASP A 434 6.14 -8.03 22.03
CA ASP A 434 5.64 -8.93 20.99
C ASP A 434 6.35 -10.30 21.01
N GLN A 435 7.23 -10.53 22.00
CA GLN A 435 7.98 -11.77 22.19
C GLN A 435 8.91 -12.13 21.00
N GLU A 436 9.37 -11.13 20.24
CA GLU A 436 10.31 -11.28 19.14
C GLU A 436 11.77 -11.39 19.64
N HIS A 437 12.01 -12.31 20.58
CA HIS A 437 13.30 -12.46 21.26
C HIS A 437 14.46 -12.78 20.31
N GLU A 438 14.19 -13.53 19.23
CA GLU A 438 15.21 -13.87 18.23
C GLU A 438 15.65 -12.65 17.42
N ALA A 439 14.68 -11.88 16.88
CA ALA A 439 14.94 -10.66 16.14
C ALA A 439 15.70 -9.64 17.00
N LEU A 440 15.30 -9.49 18.26
CA LEU A 440 15.99 -8.62 19.21
C LEU A 440 17.42 -9.08 19.48
N GLY A 441 17.65 -10.37 19.72
CA GLY A 441 18.98 -10.90 19.98
C GLY A 441 19.94 -10.69 18.81
N GLN A 442 19.45 -10.89 17.58
CA GLN A 442 20.22 -10.63 16.35
C GLN A 442 20.52 -9.14 16.16
N PHE A 443 19.52 -8.28 16.38
CA PHE A 443 19.70 -6.83 16.34
C PHE A 443 20.74 -6.35 17.36
N GLN A 444 20.63 -6.80 18.61
CA GLN A 444 21.60 -6.52 19.68
C GLN A 444 23.02 -6.95 19.30
N HIS A 445 23.18 -8.15 18.74
CA HIS A 445 24.48 -8.66 18.30
C HIS A 445 25.10 -7.79 17.20
N LYS A 446 24.32 -7.37 16.21
CA LYS A 446 24.78 -6.50 15.12
C LYS A 446 25.11 -5.09 15.60
N ILE A 447 24.25 -4.49 16.44
CA ILE A 447 24.53 -3.19 17.06
C ILE A 447 25.82 -3.23 17.89
N LYS A 448 26.08 -4.31 18.64
CA LYS A 448 27.34 -4.47 19.39
C LYS A 448 28.58 -4.37 18.49
N THR A 449 28.47 -4.90 17.28
CA THR A 449 29.58 -5.00 16.33
C THR A 449 29.78 -3.69 15.58
N ASP A 450 28.70 -3.10 15.08
CA ASP A 450 28.75 -1.97 14.16
C ASP A 450 28.62 -0.60 14.85
N ARG A 451 28.00 -0.56 16.03
CA ARG A 451 27.68 0.65 16.81
C ARG A 451 27.79 0.41 18.33
N PRO A 452 28.99 0.07 18.84
CA PRO A 452 29.20 -0.31 20.24
C PRO A 452 28.78 0.77 21.25
N GLU A 453 28.85 2.05 20.87
CA GLU A 453 28.37 3.18 21.68
C GLU A 453 26.87 3.14 21.95
N THR A 454 26.11 2.52 21.03
CA THR A 454 24.65 2.39 21.14
C THR A 454 24.26 1.11 21.89
N PHE A 455 25.16 0.12 21.98
CA PHE A 455 24.86 -1.21 22.54
C PHE A 455 24.38 -1.17 24.00
N LEU A 456 24.99 -0.34 24.85
CA LEU A 456 24.61 -0.22 26.26
C LEU A 456 23.15 0.23 26.45
N VAL A 457 22.64 1.05 25.53
CA VAL A 457 21.26 1.52 25.52
C VAL A 457 20.29 0.37 25.21
N VAL A 458 20.68 -0.53 24.29
CA VAL A 458 19.84 -1.65 23.82
C VAL A 458 19.83 -2.83 24.82
N THR A 459 20.88 -3.00 25.64
CA THR A 459 20.97 -4.08 26.65
C THR A 459 20.63 -3.69 28.08
N GLY A 460 20.44 -2.39 28.35
CA GLY A 460 20.11 -1.87 29.68
C GLY A 460 18.62 -2.00 30.07
N ILE A 461 17.82 -2.68 29.23
CA ILE A 461 16.39 -2.98 29.40
C ILE A 461 16.27 -4.47 29.64
#